data_AF-A0A7G8FI92-F1
#
_entry.id   AF-A0A7G8FI92-F1
#
_cell.length_a   1.000
_cell.length_b   1.000
_cell.length_c   1.000
_cell.angle_alpha   90.00
_cell.angle_beta   90.00
_cell.angle_gamma   90.00
#
_symmetry.space_group_name_H-M   'P 1'
#
loop_
_entity.id
_entity.type
_entity.pdbx_description
1 polymer ?
#
loop_
_entity_poly.entity_id
_entity_poly.type
_entity_poly.pdbx_seq_one_letter_code
_entity_poly.pdbx_strand_id
1 'polypeptide(L)'
;MITPNVRRFLNLLCGEYSNQQQAFDNPPLYAHIFLRYRPLIQLHPGSILLEQTYAVDPKHPYRLRMIRAEEQASGAIKLWNHTFRDPERFAGATFDPQLRLAIQDSDLISLDQCHYQVLEQPDGYHGAMEPGCKCIVQRNGKDTVLVSSFHLQGDSLATLDRGHDPETNERCWGSVAGPFRFKRTESWTADMASAWV
;
A
#
# COMPACT_ATOMS: atom_id res chain seq x y z
N MET A 1 -4.55 -12.57 17.38
CA MET A 1 -5.81 -12.05 16.79
C MET A 1 -5.66 -10.57 16.48
N ILE A 2 -6.29 -10.08 15.41
CA ILE A 2 -6.36 -8.64 15.11
C ILE A 2 -7.55 -7.98 15.83
N THR A 3 -7.49 -6.67 16.07
CA THR A 3 -8.58 -5.91 16.70
C THR A 3 -9.76 -5.70 15.72
N PRO A 4 -10.98 -5.41 16.23
CA PRO A 4 -12.13 -5.13 15.36
C PRO A 4 -11.92 -3.94 14.40
N ASN A 5 -11.20 -2.91 14.85
CA ASN A 5 -10.90 -1.73 14.04
C ASN A 5 -9.97 -2.08 12.86
N VAL A 6 -8.85 -2.78 13.13
CA VAL A 6 -7.94 -3.28 12.09
C VAL A 6 -8.67 -4.22 11.14
N ARG A 7 -9.54 -5.11 11.67
CA ARG A 7 -10.33 -6.03 10.83
C ARG A 7 -11.26 -5.28 9.88
N ARG A 8 -11.96 -4.23 10.34
CA ARG A 8 -12.82 -3.41 9.49
C ARG A 8 -12.02 -2.70 8.40
N PHE A 9 -10.90 -2.09 8.75
CA PHE A 9 -9.98 -1.45 7.79
C PHE A 9 -9.48 -2.44 6.74
N LEU A 10 -8.97 -3.60 7.14
CA LEU A 10 -8.42 -4.60 6.22
C LEU A 10 -9.49 -5.28 5.35
N ASN A 11 -10.71 -5.47 5.86
CA ASN A 11 -11.85 -5.93 5.05
C ASN A 11 -12.19 -4.94 3.93
N LEU A 12 -12.05 -3.64 4.21
CA LEU A 12 -12.18 -2.62 3.17
C LEU A 12 -10.93 -2.53 2.29
N LEU A 13 -9.72 -2.83 2.76
CA LEU A 13 -8.53 -2.65 1.92
C LEU A 13 -8.22 -3.86 1.04
N CYS A 14 -8.52 -5.09 1.46
CA CYS A 14 -8.12 -6.29 0.72
C CYS A 14 -8.93 -6.48 -0.56
N GLY A 15 -8.25 -6.51 -1.70
CA GLY A 15 -8.86 -6.59 -3.02
C GLY A 15 -7.93 -6.09 -4.13
N GLU A 16 -8.46 -6.08 -5.35
CA GLU A 16 -7.84 -5.48 -6.52
C GLU A 16 -8.49 -4.14 -6.84
N TYR A 17 -7.65 -3.15 -7.17
CA TYR A 17 -8.06 -1.80 -7.52
C TYR A 17 -7.41 -1.38 -8.84
N SER A 18 -8.14 -0.63 -9.65
CA SER A 18 -7.70 -0.13 -10.95
C SER A 18 -8.05 1.36 -11.11
N ASN A 19 -7.13 2.16 -11.63
CA ASN A 19 -7.42 3.56 -12.01
C ASN A 19 -7.78 3.69 -13.50
N GLN A 20 -8.21 2.61 -14.16
CA GLN A 20 -8.49 2.57 -15.60
C GLN A 20 -9.28 3.77 -16.10
N GLN A 21 -10.40 4.10 -15.45
CA GLN A 21 -11.25 5.23 -15.84
C GLN A 21 -10.46 6.55 -15.85
N GLN A 22 -9.70 6.83 -14.77
CA GLN A 22 -8.86 8.02 -14.68
C GLN A 22 -7.79 8.06 -15.79
N ALA A 23 -7.12 6.93 -16.04
CA ALA A 23 -6.09 6.84 -17.06
C ALA A 23 -6.64 7.07 -18.48
N PHE A 24 -7.81 6.53 -18.78
CA PHE A 24 -8.43 6.63 -20.10
C PHE A 24 -9.05 8.00 -20.35
N ASP A 25 -9.57 8.65 -19.32
CA ASP A 25 -10.16 9.98 -19.45
C ASP A 25 -9.11 11.10 -19.57
N ASN A 26 -7.86 10.84 -19.16
CA ASN A 26 -6.82 11.87 -19.03
C ASN A 26 -5.46 11.47 -19.65
N PRO A 27 -5.37 10.97 -20.89
CA PRO A 27 -4.09 10.61 -21.48
C PRO A 27 -3.25 11.86 -21.83
N PRO A 28 -1.92 11.86 -21.60
CA PRO A 28 -1.08 10.80 -21.02
C PRO A 28 -0.79 11.02 -19.52
N LEU A 29 -1.64 11.76 -18.78
CA LEU A 29 -1.33 12.26 -17.43
C LEU A 29 -1.23 11.17 -16.37
N TYR A 30 -1.98 10.07 -16.52
CA TYR A 30 -1.97 8.95 -15.59
C TYR A 30 -1.70 7.64 -16.33
N ALA A 31 -0.71 6.90 -15.87
CA ALA A 31 -0.56 5.50 -16.28
C ALA A 31 -1.72 4.67 -15.72
N HIS A 32 -2.14 3.64 -16.47
CA HIS A 32 -3.09 2.64 -15.97
C HIS A 32 -2.35 1.64 -15.07
N ILE A 33 -2.74 1.59 -13.80
CA ILE A 33 -2.08 0.86 -12.70
C ILE A 33 -3.12 0.01 -11.97
N PHE A 34 -2.67 -1.16 -11.52
CA PHE A 34 -3.37 -2.00 -10.55
C PHE A 34 -2.70 -1.91 -9.16
N LEU A 35 -3.51 -1.89 -8.11
CA LEU A 35 -3.09 -2.11 -6.72
C LEU A 35 -3.80 -3.35 -6.18
N ARG A 36 -3.06 -4.26 -5.54
CA ARG A 36 -3.59 -5.52 -5.03
C ARG A 36 -3.13 -5.78 -3.62
N TYR A 37 -4.08 -6.08 -2.74
CA TYR A 37 -3.85 -6.27 -1.31
C TYR A 37 -4.34 -7.65 -0.85
N ARG A 38 -3.42 -8.56 -0.52
CA ARG A 38 -3.75 -9.93 -0.03
C ARG A 38 -3.31 -10.11 1.43
N PRO A 39 -4.06 -10.82 2.28
CA PRO A 39 -3.57 -11.18 3.60
C PRO A 39 -2.40 -12.18 3.54
N LEU A 40 -1.48 -12.04 4.49
CA LEU A 40 -0.36 -12.96 4.75
C LEU A 40 -0.60 -13.65 6.09
N ILE A 41 -1.49 -14.63 6.09
CA ILE A 41 -2.02 -15.26 7.31
C ILE A 41 -0.96 -16.01 8.14
N GLN A 42 0.12 -16.44 7.50
CA GLN A 42 1.24 -17.13 8.15
C GLN A 42 2.18 -16.18 8.90
N LEU A 43 2.09 -14.87 8.64
CA LEU A 43 2.88 -13.85 9.33
C LEU A 43 2.09 -13.25 10.50
N HIS A 44 2.71 -12.30 11.20
CA HIS A 44 2.08 -11.57 12.30
C HIS A 44 0.68 -11.07 11.90
N PRO A 45 -0.34 -11.21 12.78
CA PRO A 45 -1.67 -10.64 12.57
C PRO A 45 -1.64 -9.20 12.04
N GLY A 46 -2.42 -8.95 10.99
CA GLY A 46 -2.50 -7.66 10.29
C GLY A 46 -1.54 -7.50 9.12
N SER A 47 -0.72 -8.52 8.80
CA SER A 47 0.22 -8.49 7.68
C SER A 47 -0.45 -8.73 6.32
N ILE A 48 -0.25 -7.82 5.38
CA ILE A 48 -0.78 -7.89 4.01
C ILE A 48 0.35 -7.72 3.00
N LEU A 49 0.22 -8.42 1.87
CA LEU A 49 0.99 -8.20 0.66
C LEU A 49 0.35 -7.06 -0.13
N LEU A 50 1.16 -6.09 -0.56
CA LEU A 50 0.80 -5.06 -1.53
C LEU A 50 1.62 -5.27 -2.80
N GLU A 51 0.93 -5.46 -3.92
CA GLU A 51 1.50 -5.45 -5.26
C GLU A 51 0.98 -4.23 -6.03
N GLN A 52 1.89 -3.54 -6.74
CA GLN A 52 1.55 -2.47 -7.68
C GLN A 52 2.18 -2.75 -9.04
N THR A 53 1.35 -2.67 -10.09
CA THR A 53 1.74 -3.09 -11.44
C THR A 53 1.12 -2.19 -12.50
N TYR A 54 1.85 -1.94 -13.59
CA TYR A 54 1.30 -1.27 -14.76
C TYR A 54 0.41 -2.24 -15.56
N ALA A 55 -0.72 -1.77 -16.06
CA ALA A 55 -1.63 -2.61 -16.84
C ALA A 55 -1.00 -3.11 -18.16
N VAL A 56 -0.04 -2.35 -18.70
CA VAL A 56 0.72 -2.73 -19.91
C VAL A 56 1.76 -3.82 -19.66
N ASP A 57 2.16 -4.04 -18.39
CA ASP A 57 3.09 -5.09 -18.00
C ASP A 57 2.63 -5.78 -16.70
N PRO A 58 1.53 -6.55 -16.75
CA PRO A 58 0.87 -7.09 -15.56
C PRO A 58 1.68 -8.18 -14.84
N LYS A 59 2.78 -8.66 -15.42
CA LYS A 59 3.61 -9.75 -14.87
C LYS A 59 4.79 -9.26 -14.04
N HIS A 60 5.17 -7.99 -14.18
CA HIS A 60 6.33 -7.44 -13.50
C HIS A 60 5.89 -6.27 -12.61
N PRO A 61 5.54 -6.54 -11.34
CA PRO A 61 5.17 -5.48 -10.42
C PRO A 61 6.35 -4.53 -10.20
N TYR A 62 6.10 -3.24 -10.39
CA TYR A 62 7.13 -2.22 -10.14
C TYR A 62 7.33 -1.97 -8.63
N ARG A 63 6.39 -2.42 -7.79
CA ARG A 63 6.49 -2.33 -6.34
C ARG A 63 5.79 -3.51 -5.66
N LEU A 64 6.53 -4.19 -4.81
CA LEU A 64 6.04 -5.22 -3.90
C LEU A 64 6.39 -4.84 -2.46
N ARG A 65 5.43 -4.91 -1.53
CA ARG A 65 5.60 -4.57 -0.11
C ARG A 65 4.86 -5.53 0.80
N MET A 66 5.38 -5.73 2.00
CA MET A 66 4.58 -6.25 3.11
C MET A 66 4.21 -5.07 4.02
N ILE A 67 2.94 -4.95 4.36
CA ILE A 67 2.43 -3.93 5.29
C ILE A 67 1.81 -4.65 6.48
N ARG A 68 2.17 -4.27 7.71
CA ARG A 68 1.46 -4.74 8.91
C ARG A 68 0.59 -3.64 9.47
N ALA A 69 -0.71 -3.87 9.58
CA ALA A 69 -1.65 -2.99 10.24
C ALA A 69 -1.76 -3.31 11.74
N GLU A 70 -1.58 -2.29 12.58
CA GLU A 70 -1.59 -2.44 14.04
C GLU A 70 -2.30 -1.26 14.70
N GLU A 71 -3.34 -1.53 15.49
CA GLU A 71 -4.03 -0.50 16.27
C GLU A 71 -3.16 -0.01 17.42
N GLN A 72 -3.02 1.31 17.54
CA GLN A 72 -2.27 1.99 18.57
C GLN A 72 -3.19 2.33 19.75
N ALA A 73 -2.61 2.63 20.92
CA ALA A 73 -3.37 3.02 22.11
C ALA A 73 -4.27 4.25 21.91
N SER A 74 -3.94 5.11 20.93
CA SER A 74 -4.76 6.26 20.54
C SER A 74 -6.00 5.91 19.69
N GLY A 75 -6.17 4.66 19.27
CA GLY A 75 -7.20 4.21 18.33
C GLY A 75 -6.82 4.42 16.84
N ALA A 76 -5.68 5.05 16.56
CA ALA A 76 -5.15 5.13 15.19
C ALA A 76 -4.59 3.76 14.76
N ILE A 77 -4.65 3.45 13.46
CA ILE A 77 -3.99 2.26 12.89
C ILE A 77 -2.63 2.69 12.33
N LYS A 78 -1.56 2.05 12.79
CA LYS A 78 -0.22 2.19 12.23
C LYS A 78 -0.01 1.17 11.12
N LEU A 79 0.54 1.60 9.99
CA LEU A 79 0.98 0.72 8.90
C LEU A 79 2.50 0.64 8.90
N TRP A 80 3.03 -0.52 9.30
CA TRP A 80 4.44 -0.82 9.26
C TRP A 80 4.84 -1.33 7.88
N ASN A 81 5.63 -0.55 7.15
CA ASN A 81 6.08 -0.90 5.81
C ASN A 81 7.35 -1.75 5.86
N HIS A 82 7.38 -2.79 5.03
CA HIS A 82 8.53 -3.65 4.83
C HIS A 82 8.77 -3.82 3.33
N THR A 83 10.04 -3.87 2.94
CA THR A 83 10.46 -4.31 1.61
C THR A 83 10.87 -5.77 1.65
N PHE A 84 10.84 -6.43 0.50
CA PHE A 84 11.41 -7.76 0.33
C PHE A 84 12.92 -7.64 0.07
N ARG A 85 13.71 -8.58 0.60
CA ARG A 85 15.13 -8.75 0.26
C ARG A 85 15.31 -9.12 -1.21
N ASP A 86 14.46 -10.02 -1.68
CA ASP A 86 14.39 -10.48 -3.06
C ASP A 86 12.93 -10.40 -3.53
N PRO A 87 12.49 -9.23 -4.05
CA PRO A 87 11.11 -9.05 -4.49
C PRO A 87 10.77 -9.89 -5.73
N GLU A 88 11.74 -10.21 -6.59
CA GLU A 88 11.51 -10.97 -7.83
C GLU A 88 11.04 -12.39 -7.52
N ARG A 89 11.60 -13.02 -6.47
CA ARG A 89 11.15 -14.32 -5.97
C ARG A 89 9.65 -14.36 -5.65
N PHE A 90 9.02 -13.23 -5.28
CA PHE A 90 7.63 -13.17 -4.84
C PHE A 90 6.71 -12.36 -5.78
N ALA A 91 7.16 -12.04 -6.99
CA ALA A 91 6.40 -11.23 -7.95
C ALA A 91 5.02 -11.81 -8.33
N GLY A 92 4.83 -13.14 -8.23
CA GLY A 92 3.55 -13.81 -8.49
C GLY A 92 2.67 -14.06 -7.26
N ALA A 93 3.11 -13.68 -6.05
CA ALA A 93 2.50 -14.11 -4.80
C ALA A 93 1.06 -13.59 -4.61
N THR A 94 0.65 -12.55 -5.32
CA THR A 94 -0.74 -12.08 -5.26
C THR A 94 -1.73 -13.11 -5.78
N PHE A 95 -1.33 -13.89 -6.80
CA PHE A 95 -2.20 -14.84 -7.49
C PHE A 95 -1.83 -16.29 -7.22
N ASP A 96 -0.60 -16.58 -6.80
CA ASP A 96 -0.15 -17.91 -6.41
C ASP A 96 -0.21 -18.07 -4.87
N PRO A 97 -1.16 -18.86 -4.34
CA PRO A 97 -1.28 -19.08 -2.90
C PRO A 97 -0.08 -19.80 -2.29
N GLN A 98 0.55 -20.72 -3.02
CA GLN A 98 1.72 -21.45 -2.50
C GLN A 98 2.91 -20.50 -2.36
N LEU A 99 3.14 -19.67 -3.38
CA LEU A 99 4.19 -18.66 -3.35
C LEU A 99 3.93 -17.63 -2.23
N ARG A 100 2.67 -17.24 -2.04
CA ARG A 100 2.27 -16.33 -0.96
C ARG A 100 2.51 -16.90 0.42
N LEU A 101 2.16 -18.17 0.63
CA LEU A 101 2.37 -18.86 1.91
C LEU A 101 3.86 -19.10 2.21
N ALA A 102 4.71 -19.11 1.18
CA ALA A 102 6.15 -19.27 1.33
C ALA A 102 6.88 -18.01 1.81
N ILE A 103 6.22 -16.85 1.90
CA ILE A 103 6.80 -15.62 2.45
C ILE A 103 7.01 -15.75 3.96
N GLN A 104 8.23 -15.48 4.42
CA GLN A 104 8.65 -15.56 5.83
C GLN A 104 9.21 -14.21 6.31
N ASP A 105 9.27 -14.00 7.64
CA ASP A 105 9.86 -12.79 8.22
C ASP A 105 11.32 -12.54 7.79
N SER A 106 12.09 -13.61 7.56
CA SER A 106 13.47 -13.52 7.07
C SER A 106 13.58 -12.91 5.66
N ASP A 107 12.52 -12.98 4.85
CA ASP A 107 12.48 -12.40 3.51
C ASP A 107 12.27 -10.87 3.54
N LEU A 108 11.96 -10.31 4.71
CA LEU A 108 11.50 -8.94 4.87
C LEU A 108 12.56 -8.05 5.55
N ILE A 109 12.54 -6.77 5.17
CA ILE A 109 13.33 -5.71 5.77
C ILE A 109 12.36 -4.62 6.21
N SER A 110 12.35 -4.28 7.50
CA SER A 110 11.61 -3.13 8.03
C SER A 110 12.09 -1.85 7.37
N LEU A 111 11.15 -1.03 6.90
CA LEU A 111 11.45 0.32 6.42
C LEU A 111 11.20 1.30 7.56
N ASP A 112 12.26 1.56 8.30
CA ASP A 112 12.24 2.50 9.41
C ASP A 112 11.86 3.90 8.91
N GLN A 113 11.07 4.62 9.71
CA GLN A 113 10.57 5.96 9.37
C GLN A 113 9.74 6.04 8.08
N CYS A 114 9.24 4.90 7.59
CA CYS A 114 8.34 4.83 6.44
C CYS A 114 6.95 4.33 6.85
N HIS A 115 6.47 4.74 8.02
CA HIS A 115 5.19 4.28 8.54
C HIS A 115 4.07 5.26 8.22
N TYR A 116 2.85 4.73 8.11
CA TYR A 116 1.64 5.56 7.98
C TYR A 116 0.86 5.49 9.28
N GLN A 117 0.20 6.60 9.60
CA GLN A 117 -0.90 6.63 10.55
C GLN A 117 -2.21 6.71 9.76
N VAL A 118 -3.19 5.92 10.17
CA VAL A 118 -4.52 5.87 9.57
C VAL A 118 -5.56 6.20 10.64
N LEU A 119 -6.43 7.14 10.30
CA LEU A 119 -7.54 7.60 11.13
C LEU A 119 -8.86 7.30 10.43
N GLU A 120 -9.82 6.74 11.16
CA GLU A 120 -11.20 6.61 10.69
C GLU A 120 -11.94 7.94 10.87
N GLN A 121 -12.63 8.37 9.83
CA GLN A 121 -13.43 9.59 9.78
C GLN A 121 -14.81 9.26 9.17
N PRO A 122 -15.80 10.17 9.24
CA PRO A 122 -17.15 9.91 8.71
C PRO A 122 -17.17 9.50 7.23
N ASP A 123 -16.19 9.96 6.44
CA ASP A 123 -16.05 9.68 5.02
C ASP A 123 -15.02 8.58 4.73
N GLY A 124 -14.63 7.76 5.71
CA GLY A 124 -13.78 6.59 5.53
C GLY A 124 -12.42 6.70 6.23
N TYR A 125 -11.45 5.91 5.77
CA TYR A 125 -10.12 5.83 6.35
C TYR A 125 -9.16 6.78 5.64
N HIS A 126 -8.52 7.66 6.41
CA HIS A 126 -7.50 8.60 5.93
C HIS A 126 -6.14 8.17 6.45
N GLY A 127 -5.25 7.81 5.53
CA GLY A 127 -3.87 7.48 5.84
C GLY A 127 -2.92 8.59 5.40
N ALA A 128 -1.93 8.87 6.22
CA ALA A 128 -0.81 9.75 5.86
C ALA A 128 0.47 9.23 6.52
N MET A 129 1.61 9.74 6.08
CA MET A 129 2.88 9.50 6.77
C MET A 129 2.73 9.82 8.27
N GLU A 130 3.19 8.89 9.13
CA GLU A 130 3.15 9.07 10.57
C GLU A 130 3.95 10.34 10.95
N PRO A 131 3.42 11.22 11.83
CA PRO A 131 4.12 12.43 12.22
C PRO A 131 5.56 12.16 12.69
N GLY A 132 6.53 12.89 12.11
CA GLY A 132 7.95 12.73 12.41
C GLY A 132 8.68 11.68 11.57
N CYS A 133 7.97 10.84 10.81
CA CYS A 133 8.62 9.93 9.84
C CYS A 133 9.30 10.71 8.71
N LYS A 134 10.56 10.37 8.43
CA LYS A 134 11.32 10.87 7.27
C LYS A 134 11.66 9.70 6.35
N CYS A 135 10.66 9.23 5.61
CA CYS A 135 10.85 8.11 4.71
C CYS A 135 11.71 8.52 3.53
N ILE A 136 12.99 8.11 3.54
CA ILE A 136 13.94 8.41 2.48
C ILE A 136 13.72 7.44 1.32
N VAL A 137 13.53 8.02 0.13
CA VAL A 137 13.42 7.30 -1.14
C VAL A 137 14.51 7.83 -2.06
N GLN A 138 15.42 6.94 -2.46
CA GLN A 138 16.44 7.27 -3.43
C GLN A 138 15.86 7.17 -4.85
N ARG A 139 15.96 8.26 -5.63
CA ARG A 139 15.61 8.27 -7.06
C ARG A 139 16.68 9.01 -7.84
N ASN A 140 17.14 8.40 -8.93
CA ASN A 140 18.19 8.96 -9.80
C ASN A 140 19.44 9.40 -9.03
N GLY A 141 19.86 8.60 -8.03
CA GLY A 141 21.02 8.89 -7.18
C GLY A 141 20.83 10.01 -6.16
N LYS A 142 19.62 10.57 -6.03
CA LYS A 142 19.30 11.62 -5.05
C LYS A 142 18.33 11.11 -4.00
N ASP A 143 18.57 11.49 -2.75
CA ASP A 143 17.66 11.22 -1.64
C ASP A 143 16.50 12.22 -1.65
N THR A 144 15.30 11.71 -1.40
CA THR A 144 14.08 12.52 -1.28
C THR A 144 13.25 12.02 -0.11
N VAL A 145 12.50 12.92 0.52
CA VAL A 145 11.54 12.58 1.58
C VAL A 145 10.19 12.30 0.94
N LEU A 146 9.64 11.12 1.20
CA LEU A 146 8.29 10.77 0.77
C LEU A 146 7.25 11.52 1.61
N VAL A 147 6.40 12.27 0.92
CA VAL A 147 5.15 12.82 1.44
C VAL A 147 4.02 12.07 0.76
N SER A 148 3.27 11.30 1.53
CA SER A 148 2.21 10.43 1.01
C SER A 148 0.96 10.47 1.86
N SER A 149 -0.18 10.41 1.19
CA SER A 149 -1.49 10.20 1.80
C SER A 149 -2.39 9.33 0.94
N PHE A 150 -3.37 8.70 1.57
CA PHE A 150 -4.44 7.98 0.90
C PHE A 150 -5.78 8.19 1.60
N HIS A 151 -6.85 8.01 0.84
CA HIS A 151 -8.22 8.01 1.33
C HIS A 151 -8.94 6.77 0.79
N LEU A 152 -9.44 5.94 1.71
CA LEU A 152 -10.17 4.72 1.43
C LEU A 152 -11.61 4.88 1.90
N GLN A 153 -12.55 4.83 0.94
CA GLN A 153 -13.98 4.98 1.20
C GLN A 153 -14.77 4.00 0.33
N GLY A 154 -15.39 3.00 0.96
CA GLY A 154 -16.11 1.94 0.25
C GLY A 154 -15.20 1.24 -0.77
N ASP A 155 -15.54 1.37 -2.05
CA ASP A 155 -14.76 0.81 -3.17
C ASP A 155 -13.80 1.80 -3.83
N SER A 156 -13.65 3.00 -3.27
CA SER A 156 -12.79 4.04 -3.81
C SER A 156 -11.51 4.14 -2.97
N LEU A 157 -10.36 4.16 -3.65
CA LEU A 157 -9.06 4.40 -3.05
C LEU A 157 -8.38 5.54 -3.82
N ALA A 158 -8.11 6.65 -3.14
CA ALA A 158 -7.30 7.73 -3.70
C ALA A 158 -5.93 7.73 -3.03
N THR A 159 -4.85 7.88 -3.80
CA THR A 159 -3.49 7.98 -3.26
C THR A 159 -2.76 9.18 -3.85
N LEU A 160 -1.94 9.84 -3.03
CA LEU A 160 -1.10 10.94 -3.46
C LEU A 160 0.31 10.72 -2.91
N ASP A 161 1.25 10.43 -3.81
CA ASP A 161 2.66 10.24 -3.48
C ASP A 161 3.51 11.33 -4.12
N ARG A 162 4.36 11.97 -3.32
CA ARG A 162 5.33 12.98 -3.75
C ARG A 162 6.66 12.79 -3.03
N GLY A 163 7.75 13.03 -3.75
CA GLY A 163 9.08 13.13 -3.15
C GLY A 163 9.53 14.57 -3.12
N HIS A 164 10.04 15.00 -1.97
CA HIS A 164 10.55 16.34 -1.74
C HIS A 164 12.04 16.29 -1.45
N ASP A 165 12.76 17.33 -1.86
CA ASP A 165 14.15 17.52 -1.50
C ASP A 165 14.26 17.68 0.02
N PRO A 166 15.16 16.94 0.71
CA PRO A 166 15.27 16.99 2.16
C PRO A 166 15.77 18.35 2.70
N GLU A 167 16.46 19.15 1.89
CA GLU A 167 17.01 20.45 2.28
C GLU A 167 16.09 21.61 1.88
N THR A 168 15.61 21.63 0.63
CA THR A 168 14.82 22.76 0.11
C THR A 168 13.31 22.56 0.22
N ASN A 169 12.87 21.33 0.50
CA ASN A 169 11.47 20.90 0.47
C ASN A 169 10.78 21.06 -0.91
N GLU A 170 11.55 21.33 -1.96
CA GLU A 170 11.04 21.40 -3.33
C GLU A 170 10.58 20.02 -3.80
N ARG A 171 9.47 19.96 -4.53
CA ARG A 171 8.97 18.70 -5.07
C ARG A 171 9.89 18.19 -6.18
N CYS A 172 10.54 17.06 -5.96
CA CYS A 172 11.40 16.41 -6.95
C CYS A 172 10.63 15.46 -7.88
N TRP A 173 9.65 14.72 -7.34
CA TRP A 173 8.88 13.73 -8.11
C TRP A 173 7.51 13.47 -7.49
N GLY A 174 6.70 12.66 -8.17
CA GLY A 174 5.38 12.24 -7.73
C GLY A 174 4.29 12.77 -8.63
N SER A 175 3.04 12.58 -8.20
CA SER A 175 1.92 12.94 -9.07
C SER A 175 1.82 14.46 -9.28
N VAL A 176 1.83 14.85 -10.56
CA VAL A 176 1.72 16.26 -11.00
C VAL A 176 0.25 16.65 -11.15
N ALA A 177 -0.58 15.77 -11.72
CA ALA A 177 -1.98 16.04 -12.05
C ALA A 177 -2.96 15.86 -10.88
N GLY A 178 -2.47 15.50 -9.69
CA GLY A 178 -3.30 15.23 -8.50
C GLY A 178 -3.32 13.75 -8.13
N PRO A 179 -4.19 13.31 -7.20
CA PRO A 179 -4.15 11.93 -6.71
C PRO A 179 -4.46 10.91 -7.81
N PHE A 180 -3.87 9.72 -7.69
CA PHE A 180 -4.38 8.55 -8.40
C PHE A 180 -5.71 8.15 -7.77
N ARG A 181 -6.69 7.82 -8.60
CA ARG A 181 -8.05 7.44 -8.18
C ARG A 181 -8.35 6.05 -8.67
N PHE A 182 -8.35 5.10 -7.76
CA PHE A 182 -8.63 3.71 -8.05
C PHE A 182 -10.04 3.34 -7.61
N LYS A 183 -10.66 2.45 -8.39
CA LYS A 183 -11.90 1.77 -8.04
C LYS A 183 -11.61 0.30 -7.79
N ARG A 184 -12.19 -0.29 -6.75
CA ARG A 184 -12.11 -1.73 -6.51
C ARG A 184 -12.80 -2.46 -7.66
N THR A 185 -12.11 -3.45 -8.19
CA THR A 185 -12.59 -4.34 -9.27
C THR A 185 -12.87 -5.75 -8.74
N GLU A 186 -12.16 -6.17 -7.69
CA GLU A 186 -12.36 -7.43 -7.01
C GLU A 186 -12.19 -7.28 -5.50
N SER A 187 -13.04 -7.95 -4.70
CA SER A 187 -12.95 -7.99 -3.25
C SER A 187 -12.39 -9.33 -2.79
N TRP A 188 -11.43 -9.30 -1.86
CA TRP A 188 -10.85 -10.49 -1.23
C TRP A 188 -11.19 -10.58 0.26
N THR A 189 -12.36 -10.07 0.65
CA THR A 189 -12.85 -10.14 2.04
C THR A 189 -13.07 -11.58 2.51
N ALA A 190 -13.34 -12.53 1.60
CA ALA A 190 -13.44 -13.95 1.94
C ALA A 190 -12.12 -14.49 2.53
N ASP A 191 -10.96 -14.10 1.98
CA ASP A 191 -9.65 -14.47 2.52
C ASP A 191 -9.45 -13.91 3.94
N MET A 192 -10.04 -12.74 4.22
CA MET A 192 -10.00 -12.10 5.54
C MET A 192 -10.92 -12.74 6.58
N ALA A 193 -11.98 -13.45 6.15
CA ALA A 193 -12.96 -14.06 7.05
C ALA A 193 -12.33 -15.13 7.95
N SER A 194 -11.35 -15.88 7.43
CA SER A 194 -10.56 -16.87 8.17
C SER A 194 -9.20 -16.34 8.63
N ALA A 195 -8.82 -15.11 8.26
CA ALA A 195 -7.52 -14.56 8.60
C ALA A 195 -7.43 -14.17 10.09
N TRP A 196 -6.42 -14.71 10.76
CA TRP A 196 -6.07 -14.42 12.16
C TRP A 196 -7.25 -14.45 13.13
N VAL A 197 -8.22 -15.33 12.83
CA VAL A 197 -9.35 -15.70 13.69
C VAL A 197 -8.82 -16.45 14.90
#